data_AF-A0A936XAB0-F1
#
_entry.id   AF-A0A936XAB0-F1
#
_cell.length_a   1.000
_cell.length_b   1.000
_cell.length_c   1.000
_cell.angle_alpha   90.00
_cell.angle_beta   90.00
_cell.angle_gamma   90.00
#
_symmetry.space_group_name_H-M   'P 1'
#
loop_
_entity.id
_entity.type
_entity.pdbx_description
1 polymer ?
#
loop_
_entity_poly.entity_id
_entity_poly.type
_entity_poly.pdbx_seq_one_letter_code
_entity_poly.pdbx_strand_id
1 'polypeptide(L)'
;MRKIYISFLFVIFLVLTAQHKAAAQCTPGAPLTFTNSSAVAIPTGPGVITSTITVSGAPAYLYDLNVQTFIQHTFASDLDITIQSPSGKVVTLTTDNGAGNDDVFNGTVWDDNANPGGQVPYTTNNGVVTDHSFTNLTVAAPRTGRASRRFCR
;
A
#
# COMPACT_ATOMS: atom_id res chain seq x y z
N MET A 1 17.78 28.06 -3.34
CA MET A 1 16.76 27.83 -2.30
C MET A 1 17.20 26.61 -1.50
N ARG A 2 17.47 26.77 -0.19
CA ARG A 2 17.98 25.70 0.67
C ARG A 2 16.77 24.96 1.25
N LYS A 3 16.47 23.76 0.75
CA LYS A 3 15.38 22.92 1.26
C LYS A 3 15.78 22.42 2.65
N ILE A 4 14.98 22.78 3.65
CA ILE A 4 15.13 22.38 5.04
C ILE A 4 14.48 21.00 5.15
N TYR A 5 15.29 19.95 5.31
CA TYR A 5 14.81 18.59 5.52
C TYR A 5 14.71 18.37 7.04
N ILE A 6 13.50 18.51 7.59
CA ILE A 6 13.27 18.27 9.01
C ILE A 6 13.06 16.77 9.21
N SER A 7 14.05 16.14 9.82
CA SER A 7 13.99 14.76 10.28
C SER A 7 12.91 14.64 11.34
N PHE A 8 11.85 13.88 11.08
CA PHE A 8 10.89 13.47 12.09
C PHE A 8 10.80 11.95 12.17
N LEU A 9 10.47 11.46 13.36
CA LEU A 9 10.31 10.06 13.68
C LEU A 9 9.08 9.52 12.93
N PHE A 10 9.29 8.75 11.86
CA PHE A 10 8.21 8.30 10.99
C PHE A 10 7.67 6.92 11.42
N VAL A 11 6.40 6.86 11.80
CA VAL A 11 5.75 5.63 12.23
C VAL A 11 5.17 4.90 11.02
N ILE A 12 5.95 4.02 10.36
CA ILE A 12 5.34 3.08 9.41
C ILE A 12 4.52 2.08 10.22
N PHE A 13 3.26 2.44 10.49
CA PHE A 13 2.27 1.45 10.83
C PHE A 13 1.89 0.74 9.55
N LEU A 14 2.06 -0.58 9.54
CA LEU A 14 1.66 -1.40 8.41
C LEU A 14 0.58 -2.36 8.89
N VAL A 15 -0.61 -2.27 8.31
CA VAL A 15 -1.69 -3.26 8.52
C VAL A 15 -1.74 -4.13 7.28
N LEU A 16 -1.54 -5.43 7.45
CA LEU A 16 -1.72 -6.40 6.37
C LEU A 16 -2.97 -7.22 6.65
N THR A 17 -3.97 -7.16 5.79
CA THR A 17 -5.10 -8.10 5.80
C THR A 17 -5.01 -9.02 4.59
N ALA A 18 -5.05 -10.33 4.81
CA ALA A 18 -5.04 -11.32 3.74
C ALA A 18 -6.24 -12.30 3.86
N GLN A 19 -6.88 -12.62 2.72
CA GLN A 19 -7.91 -13.65 2.65
C GLN A 19 -7.39 -14.93 1.96
N HIS A 20 -7.83 -16.07 2.47
CA HIS A 20 -7.41 -17.41 2.03
C HIS A 20 -8.61 -18.30 1.74
N LYS A 21 -8.43 -19.42 1.02
CA LYS A 21 -9.47 -20.44 0.86
C LYS A 21 -9.16 -21.66 1.74
N ALA A 22 -10.13 -22.17 2.49
CA ALA A 22 -10.05 -23.51 3.09
C ALA A 22 -10.25 -24.57 1.99
N ALA A 23 -9.48 -25.67 2.01
CA ALA A 23 -9.34 -26.64 0.92
C ALA A 23 -10.62 -27.44 0.51
N ALA A 24 -11.83 -27.02 0.91
CA ALA A 24 -13.08 -27.66 0.51
C ALA A 24 -14.28 -26.72 0.31
N GLN A 25 -14.18 -25.38 0.49
CA GLN A 25 -15.36 -24.49 0.40
C GLN A 25 -15.07 -23.20 -0.37
N CYS A 26 -16.04 -22.74 -1.17
CA CYS A 26 -16.09 -21.40 -1.78
C CYS A 26 -16.39 -20.31 -0.73
N THR A 27 -15.79 -20.42 0.45
CA THR A 27 -15.92 -19.43 1.53
C THR A 27 -14.54 -18.84 1.74
N PRO A 28 -14.38 -17.50 1.57
CA PRO A 28 -13.18 -16.82 2.04
C PRO A 28 -12.99 -17.15 3.53
N GLY A 29 -11.82 -17.65 3.88
CA GLY A 29 -11.40 -17.80 5.26
C GLY A 29 -11.38 -16.45 5.95
N ALA A 30 -11.45 -16.46 7.29
CA ALA A 30 -11.38 -15.25 8.07
C ALA A 30 -10.13 -14.42 7.70
N PRO A 31 -10.24 -13.09 7.57
CA PRO A 31 -9.09 -12.25 7.28
C PRO A 31 -8.06 -12.36 8.40
N LEU A 32 -6.81 -12.60 8.04
CA LEU A 32 -5.69 -12.50 8.98
C LEU A 32 -5.18 -11.07 8.98
N THR A 33 -5.05 -10.46 10.16
CA THR A 33 -4.52 -9.09 10.31
C THR A 33 -3.19 -9.10 11.05
N PHE A 34 -2.19 -8.45 10.47
CA PHE A 34 -0.88 -8.28 11.08
C PHE A 34 -0.50 -6.80 11.14
N THR A 35 0.16 -6.41 12.23
CA THR A 35 0.54 -5.01 12.47
C THR A 35 1.99 -4.90 12.90
N ASN A 36 2.71 -3.92 12.35
CA ASN A 36 3.95 -3.41 12.94
C ASN A 36 3.76 -1.93 13.21
N SER A 37 4.01 -1.49 14.44
CA SER A 37 3.90 -0.09 14.89
C SER A 37 5.24 0.53 15.28
N SER A 38 6.33 -0.12 14.91
CA SER A 38 7.68 0.38 15.15
C SER A 38 8.02 1.43 14.12
N ALA A 39 8.32 2.64 14.60
CA ALA A 39 8.71 3.74 13.74
C ALA A 39 10.09 3.52 13.10
N VAL A 40 10.20 3.85 11.82
CA VAL A 40 11.44 3.83 11.04
C VAL A 40 11.55 5.16 10.29
N ALA A 41 12.61 5.91 10.54
CA ALA A 41 12.82 7.19 9.90
C ALA A 41 13.23 7.03 8.42
N ILE A 42 12.60 7.80 7.54
CA ILE A 42 13.01 7.96 6.14
C ILE A 42 14.19 8.96 6.08
N PRO A 43 15.33 8.60 5.46
CA PRO A 43 16.47 9.49 5.33
C PRO A 43 16.15 10.73 4.49
N THR A 44 16.83 11.85 4.77
CA THR A 44 16.65 13.11 4.04
C THR A 44 17.32 13.14 2.65
N GLY A 45 17.79 11.99 2.17
CA GLY A 45 18.52 11.84 0.92
C GLY A 45 18.33 10.44 0.36
N PRO A 46 19.03 10.08 -0.72
CA PRO A 46 18.88 8.77 -1.33
C PRO A 46 19.16 7.66 -0.32
N GLY A 47 18.21 6.74 -0.19
CA GLY A 47 18.31 5.66 0.77
C GLY A 47 17.09 4.76 0.69
N VAL A 48 17.27 3.53 1.15
CA VAL A 48 16.17 2.57 1.31
C VAL A 48 16.07 2.24 2.78
N ILE A 49 14.86 2.29 3.30
CA ILE A 49 14.52 1.83 4.64
C ILE A 49 13.49 0.71 4.54
N THR A 50 13.56 -0.22 5.48
CA THR A 50 12.71 -1.40 5.51
C THR A 50 11.95 -1.44 6.83
N SER A 51 10.64 -1.61 6.75
CA SER A 51 9.79 -2.00 7.89
C SER A 51 9.31 -3.43 7.67
N THR A 52 9.59 -4.31 8.63
CA THR A 52 9.31 -5.75 8.51
C THR A 52 8.17 -6.15 9.45
N ILE A 53 7.12 -6.77 8.88
CA ILE A 53 6.10 -7.49 9.64
C ILE A 53 6.40 -8.98 9.60
N THR A 54 6.40 -9.63 10.76
CA THR A 54 6.38 -11.09 10.83
C THR A 54 4.95 -11.60 10.61
N VAL A 55 4.74 -12.33 9.53
CA VAL A 55 3.46 -12.96 9.19
C VAL A 55 3.55 -14.45 9.53
N SER A 56 2.71 -14.92 10.47
CA SER A 56 2.62 -16.33 10.86
C SER A 56 1.20 -16.86 10.65
N GLY A 57 1.07 -18.15 10.33
CA GLY A 57 -0.24 -18.78 10.09
C GLY A 57 -0.92 -18.42 8.76
N ALA A 58 -0.25 -17.65 7.89
CA ALA A 58 -0.70 -17.48 6.51
C ALA A 58 -0.45 -18.78 5.70
N PRO A 59 -1.42 -19.23 4.89
CA PRO A 59 -1.24 -20.35 3.97
C PRO A 59 -0.40 -19.94 2.75
N ALA A 60 -0.07 -20.94 1.93
CA ALA A 60 0.83 -20.79 0.79
C ALA A 60 0.35 -19.82 -0.32
N TYR A 61 -0.96 -19.53 -0.39
CA TYR A 61 -1.56 -18.70 -1.43
C TYR A 61 -2.58 -17.73 -0.85
N LEU A 62 -2.47 -16.45 -1.23
CA LEU A 62 -3.42 -15.38 -0.91
C LEU A 62 -4.31 -15.12 -2.14
N TYR A 63 -5.59 -14.83 -1.92
CA TYR A 63 -6.50 -14.40 -3.00
C TYR A 63 -6.77 -12.89 -3.00
N ASP A 64 -6.56 -12.24 -1.86
CA ASP A 64 -6.79 -10.83 -1.60
C ASP A 64 -5.75 -10.36 -0.59
N LEU A 65 -5.20 -9.17 -0.81
CA LEU A 65 -4.19 -8.55 0.04
C LEU A 65 -4.43 -7.05 0.13
N ASN A 66 -4.80 -6.60 1.34
CA ASN A 66 -4.82 -5.17 1.65
C ASN A 66 -3.64 -4.82 2.54
N VAL A 67 -2.98 -3.72 2.19
CA VAL A 67 -1.84 -3.15 2.87
C VAL A 67 -2.25 -1.75 3.29
N GLN A 68 -2.05 -1.35 4.54
CA GLN A 68 -2.25 0.03 4.95
C GLN A 68 -0.93 0.63 5.40
N THR A 69 -0.52 1.76 4.84
CA THR A 69 0.69 2.48 5.23
C THR A 69 0.36 3.74 5.99
N PHE A 70 1.19 4.10 6.96
CA PHE A 70 1.12 5.38 7.67
C PHE A 70 2.44 6.14 7.48
N ILE A 71 2.66 6.69 6.29
CA ILE A 71 3.89 7.40 5.96
C ILE A 71 3.63 8.90 5.98
N GLN A 72 4.23 9.60 6.94
CA GLN A 72 4.32 11.06 6.91
C GLN A 72 5.53 11.46 6.06
N HIS A 73 5.34 12.40 5.15
CA HIS A 73 6.39 12.90 4.26
C HIS A 73 5.91 14.19 3.58
N THR A 74 6.75 15.23 3.55
CA THR A 74 6.35 16.56 3.02
C THR A 74 6.47 16.70 1.50
N PHE A 75 7.02 15.69 0.83
CA PHE A 75 7.12 15.62 -0.64
C PHE A 75 6.83 14.20 -1.09
N ALA A 76 5.56 13.84 -1.21
CA ALA A 76 5.16 12.47 -1.52
C ALA A 76 5.79 11.91 -2.80
N SER A 77 6.08 12.75 -3.81
CA SER A 77 6.75 12.32 -5.04
C SER A 77 8.21 11.93 -4.88
N ASP A 78 8.83 12.11 -3.72
CA ASP A 78 10.19 11.62 -3.49
C ASP A 78 10.19 10.12 -3.10
N LEU A 79 9.02 9.50 -2.92
CA LEU A 79 8.88 8.15 -2.38
C LEU A 79 8.61 7.10 -3.46
N ASP A 80 9.44 6.07 -3.44
CA ASP A 80 9.16 4.77 -4.06
C ASP A 80 8.75 3.76 -2.99
N ILE A 81 7.49 3.32 -3.04
CA ILE A 81 6.93 2.40 -2.05
C ILE A 81 6.77 1.02 -2.67
N THR A 82 7.46 0.05 -2.10
CA THR A 82 7.39 -1.37 -2.50
C THR A 82 7.10 -2.25 -1.30
N ILE A 83 6.48 -3.40 -1.56
CA ILE A 83 6.33 -4.49 -0.59
C ILE A 83 7.05 -5.72 -1.11
N GLN A 84 7.66 -6.48 -0.20
CA GLN A 84 8.33 -7.73 -0.52
C GLN A 84 7.72 -8.88 0.27
N SER A 85 7.37 -9.95 -0.43
CA SER A 85 6.92 -11.21 0.18
C SER A 85 8.08 -12.01 0.78
N PRO A 86 7.81 -12.96 1.70
CA PRO A 86 8.85 -13.83 2.26
C PRO A 86 9.61 -14.67 1.23
N SER A 87 9.02 -14.94 0.05
CA SER A 87 9.68 -15.64 -1.06
C SER A 87 10.53 -14.73 -1.94
N GLY A 88 10.65 -13.44 -1.59
CA GLY A 88 11.46 -12.45 -2.27
C GLY A 88 10.75 -11.70 -3.40
N LYS A 89 9.51 -12.05 -3.75
CA LYS A 89 8.73 -11.33 -4.77
C LYS A 89 8.44 -9.90 -4.29
N VAL A 90 8.80 -8.92 -5.12
CA VAL A 90 8.57 -7.49 -4.89
C VAL A 90 7.38 -7.01 -5.71
N VAL A 91 6.55 -6.15 -5.12
CA VAL A 91 5.46 -5.44 -5.79
C VAL A 91 5.59 -3.96 -5.48
N THR A 92 5.51 -3.14 -6.51
CA THR A 92 5.48 -1.68 -6.39
C THR A 92 4.06 -1.23 -6.10
N LEU A 93 3.88 -0.46 -5.02
CA LEU A 93 2.61 0.16 -4.66
C LEU A 93 2.47 1.53 -5.34
N THR A 94 3.53 2.33 -5.33
CA THR A 94 3.58 3.64 -5.97
C THR A 94 5.03 4.08 -6.21
N THR A 95 5.23 4.92 -7.23
CA THR A 95 6.50 5.60 -7.55
C THR A 95 6.20 7.04 -7.91
N ASP A 96 6.91 7.99 -7.32
CA ASP A 96 6.87 9.42 -7.66
C ASP A 96 5.47 10.09 -7.66
N ASN A 97 4.46 9.48 -7.01
CA ASN A 97 3.10 10.05 -6.95
C ASN A 97 2.92 10.96 -5.73
N GLY A 98 1.89 11.81 -5.77
CA GLY A 98 1.57 12.73 -4.67
C GLY A 98 2.19 14.12 -4.80
N ALA A 99 3.14 14.33 -5.73
CA ALA A 99 3.80 15.61 -5.95
C ALA A 99 4.37 16.21 -4.64
N GLY A 100 4.38 17.54 -4.51
CA GLY A 100 4.80 18.23 -3.29
C GLY A 100 3.72 18.30 -2.20
N ASN A 101 2.80 17.34 -2.15
CA ASN A 101 1.79 17.28 -1.09
C ASN A 101 2.34 16.51 0.13
N ASP A 102 2.01 17.03 1.30
CA ASP A 102 2.34 16.48 2.60
C ASP A 102 1.40 15.31 2.97
N ASP A 103 1.98 14.26 3.53
CA ASP A 103 1.31 13.19 4.29
C ASP A 103 0.19 12.44 3.55
N VAL A 104 0.22 12.45 2.22
CA VAL A 104 -0.81 11.79 1.41
C VAL A 104 -0.79 10.26 1.55
N PHE A 105 0.32 9.68 2.04
CA PHE A 105 0.44 8.24 2.30
C PHE A 105 0.30 7.88 3.79
N ASN A 106 -0.15 8.82 4.63
CA ASN A 106 -0.35 8.65 6.06
C ASN A 106 -1.73 8.07 6.40
N GLY A 107 -1.92 6.78 6.15
CA GLY A 107 -3.18 6.06 6.37
C GLY A 107 -3.75 5.42 5.10
N THR A 108 -3.02 5.50 3.98
CA THR A 108 -3.43 4.94 2.69
C THR A 108 -3.58 3.44 2.73
N VAL A 109 -4.72 2.95 2.23
CA VAL A 109 -5.00 1.52 2.05
C VAL A 109 -4.79 1.16 0.59
N TRP A 110 -3.84 0.27 0.33
CA TRP A 110 -3.56 -0.38 -0.93
C TRP A 110 -4.30 -1.71 -0.96
N ASP A 111 -5.23 -1.87 -1.90
CA ASP A 111 -6.09 -3.05 -2.03
C ASP A 111 -5.93 -3.57 -3.46
N ASP A 112 -5.72 -4.89 -3.63
CA ASP A 112 -5.42 -5.54 -4.91
C ASP A 112 -6.68 -5.83 -5.76
N ASN A 113 -7.87 -5.58 -5.23
CA ASN A 113 -9.17 -5.74 -5.88
C ASN A 113 -9.94 -4.41 -6.02
N ALA A 114 -9.26 -3.30 -5.83
CA ALA A 114 -9.95 -2.10 -5.37
C ALA A 114 -10.63 -1.25 -6.47
N ASN A 115 -10.59 -1.72 -7.72
CA ASN A 115 -11.42 -1.19 -8.81
C ASN A 115 -11.97 -2.32 -9.72
N PRO A 116 -12.93 -3.13 -9.22
CA PRO A 116 -13.42 -4.30 -9.94
C PRO A 116 -14.41 -3.97 -11.08
N GLY A 117 -14.50 -2.70 -11.50
CA GLY A 117 -15.39 -2.23 -12.57
C GLY A 117 -14.85 -1.05 -13.38
N GLY A 118 -13.60 -0.65 -13.20
CA GLY A 118 -12.99 0.45 -13.94
C GLY A 118 -12.89 0.11 -15.43
N GLN A 119 -13.54 0.88 -16.29
CA GLN A 119 -13.39 0.73 -17.73
C GLN A 119 -12.09 1.36 -18.21
N VAL A 120 -11.30 0.57 -18.94
CA VAL A 120 -10.21 1.06 -19.80
C VAL A 120 -10.85 1.69 -21.05
N PRO A 121 -10.38 2.86 -21.56
CA PRO A 121 -9.23 3.64 -21.11
C PRO A 121 -9.53 4.59 -19.94
N TYR A 122 -8.63 4.65 -18.96
CA TYR A 122 -8.73 5.59 -17.85
C TYR A 122 -8.33 7.00 -18.33
N THR A 123 -9.28 7.93 -18.35
CA THR A 123 -9.01 9.36 -18.60
C THR A 123 -8.77 10.11 -17.29
N THR A 124 -9.48 9.74 -16.21
CA THR A 124 -9.19 10.07 -14.81
C THR A 124 -9.85 9.01 -13.92
N ASN A 125 -9.06 8.31 -13.10
CA ASN A 125 -9.48 7.20 -12.25
C ASN A 125 -8.91 7.39 -10.85
N ASN A 126 -9.67 8.12 -10.03
CA ASN A 126 -9.32 8.37 -8.62
C ASN A 126 -9.19 7.09 -7.78
N GLY A 127 -9.64 5.95 -8.34
CA GLY A 127 -9.43 4.64 -7.76
C GLY A 127 -8.00 4.12 -7.94
N VAL A 128 -7.15 4.62 -8.84
CA VAL A 128 -5.78 4.11 -9.05
C VAL A 128 -4.75 5.17 -8.66
N VAL A 129 -3.67 4.79 -7.97
CA VAL A 129 -2.68 5.74 -7.43
C VAL A 129 -2.05 6.66 -8.48
N THR A 130 -1.85 6.15 -9.70
CA THR A 130 -1.24 6.90 -10.81
C THR A 130 -2.16 7.94 -11.43
N ASP A 131 -3.46 7.87 -11.14
CA ASP A 131 -4.49 8.73 -11.73
C ASP A 131 -5.38 9.36 -10.63
N HIS A 132 -4.82 9.39 -9.41
CA HIS A 132 -5.43 9.99 -8.23
C HIS A 132 -5.04 11.45 -8.12
N SER A 133 -6.03 12.33 -7.90
CA SER A 133 -5.77 13.73 -7.60
C SER A 133 -5.40 13.88 -6.12
N PHE A 134 -4.11 14.07 -5.84
CA PHE A 134 -3.60 14.26 -4.48
C PHE A 134 -3.82 15.68 -3.98
N THR A 135 -4.18 15.79 -2.70
CA THR A 135 -4.38 17.06 -2.00
C THR A 135 -3.51 17.10 -0.75
N ASN A 136 -2.94 18.27 -0.45
CA ASN A 136 -2.07 18.48 0.70
C ASN A 136 -2.74 18.05 2.02
N LEU A 137 -2.00 17.35 2.88
CA LEU A 137 -2.45 16.87 4.19
C LEU A 137 -3.72 15.99 4.15
N THR A 138 -4.06 15.45 2.97
CA THR A 138 -5.22 14.61 2.78
C THR A 138 -4.75 13.20 2.42
N VAL A 139 -5.15 12.24 3.24
CA VAL A 139 -4.84 10.83 3.01
C VAL A 139 -5.39 10.41 1.65
N ALA A 140 -4.49 9.95 0.79
CA ALA A 140 -4.85 9.32 -0.46
C ALA A 140 -5.51 7.98 -0.12
N ALA A 141 -6.66 7.71 -0.74
CA ALA A 141 -7.30 6.40 -0.72
C ALA A 141 -7.25 5.70 -2.11
N PRO A 142 -6.10 5.66 -2.81
CA PRO A 142 -5.98 4.95 -4.06
C PRO A 142 -5.99 3.45 -3.82
N ARG A 143 -6.54 2.75 -4.80
CA ARG A 143 -7.11 1.41 -4.71
C ARG A 143 -6.64 0.64 -5.95
N THR A 144 -5.56 -0.13 -5.85
CA THR A 144 -4.97 -0.85 -7.00
C THR A 144 -5.82 -2.03 -7.50
N GLY A 145 -6.74 -1.80 -8.44
CA GLY A 145 -7.58 -2.87 -8.98
C GLY A 145 -6.85 -3.89 -9.87
N ARG A 146 -6.99 -5.18 -9.55
CA ARG A 146 -7.18 -6.25 -10.54
C ARG A 146 -8.58 -6.82 -10.38
N ALA A 147 -9.31 -6.96 -11.49
CA ALA A 147 -10.64 -7.58 -11.48
C ALA A 147 -10.56 -8.98 -10.82
N SER A 148 -11.15 -9.12 -9.64
CA SER A 148 -11.43 -10.42 -9.02
C SER A 148 -12.25 -11.25 -10.00
N ARG A 149 -11.58 -12.15 -10.73
CA ARG A 149 -12.27 -13.24 -11.41
C ARG A 149 -12.77 -14.15 -10.29
N ARG A 150 -14.03 -13.94 -9.90
CA ARG A 150 -14.85 -14.90 -9.16
C ARG A 150 -14.80 -16.24 -9.91
N PHE A 151 -13.86 -17.10 -9.55
CA PHE A 151 -13.79 -18.48 -9.99
C PHE A 151 -14.48 -19.37 -8.94
N CYS A 152 -15.78 -19.20 -8.82
CA CYS A 152 -16.68 -20.26 -8.36
C CYS A 152 -17.81 -20.33 -9.38
N ARG A 153 -17.72 -21.29 -10.29
CA ARG A 153 -18.82 -21.79 -11.11
C ARG A 153 -18.93 -23.28 -10.87
#